data_AF-F2TVF3-F1
#
_entry.id   AF-F2TVF3-F1
#
_cell.length_a   1.000
_cell.length_b   1.000
_cell.length_c   1.000
_cell.angle_alpha   90.00
_cell.angle_beta   90.00
_cell.angle_gamma   90.00
#
_symmetry.space_group_name_H-M   'P 1'
#
loop_
_entity.id
_entity.type
_entity.pdbx_description
1 polymer ?
#
loop_
_entity_poly.entity_id
_entity_poly.type
_entity_poly.pdbx_seq_one_letter_code
_entity_poly.pdbx_strand_id
1 'polypeptide(L)'
;MAEKRELAEGVFVLQERLEDPTRIRYEILNETDATLDMTINLEGSENVSFREGKLEICVTVEPKSQRYAGTMFVTDPRKGWKLACKFNWTATRQVPAGSAPKSVRGDNDSNTTPDADNGAGGPKLPDVTVAPQRPADEDRRPDPHIHPREIDIPYPEDQRRKKDVSTPRSPRDDAAAPNVHRKPLEEGVTLVRTQYQNPTKFDFEVENTLCEALEFTLSIEGSANIAFADGSLVATKTVEPENTTFIGQCSISNPKAAWSLNSKFSWKRVPPSREYQQKKIREQQQRIADELEAYRKTPLFDGDDRLSLGELITECKKYSVKFIDTEFLPAESQIFTEDSEYRDPDTPIVWRRASEFFAGKDYDVFVKGVEPADIKQGRLGDCWLMCALASIAEREERILKIFQSPRSTATQTRNAVGAYQVRLCKNGEWWLIRLDDYFPCLPGQGPVFSRSHGNELWVLLLEKAFAKICGCYDMLRGGLACEALMDITGCPTRDFKMDETGTEDLWEMLKAEDERDNIMTCSVPGEDKWSNVAGRDLGGPGLVSGAAWWR
;
A
#
# COMPACT_ATOMS: atom_id res chain seq x y z
N MET A 1 32.94 16.04 11.60
CA MET A 1 33.01 16.77 12.90
C MET A 1 31.68 17.44 13.10
N ALA A 2 31.01 17.20 14.23
CA ALA A 2 29.73 17.82 14.56
C ALA A 2 29.97 19.14 15.32
N GLU A 3 29.40 20.24 14.84
CA GLU A 3 29.43 21.56 15.45
C GLU A 3 28.10 21.78 16.20
N LYS A 4 28.17 22.02 17.52
CA LYS A 4 27.00 22.39 18.34
C LYS A 4 26.98 23.90 18.51
N ARG A 5 25.93 24.57 18.04
CA ARG A 5 25.71 26.01 18.17
C ARG A 5 24.45 26.29 18.98
N GLU A 6 24.57 27.13 20.00
CA GLU A 6 23.42 27.63 20.75
C GLU A 6 22.80 28.82 20.02
N LEU A 7 21.49 28.76 19.76
CA LEU A 7 20.73 29.84 19.13
C LEU A 7 20.05 30.74 20.18
N ALA A 8 19.61 30.14 21.28
CA ALA A 8 19.05 30.79 22.46
C ALA A 8 19.20 29.85 23.66
N GLU A 9 18.96 30.34 24.88
CA GLU A 9 19.07 29.53 26.10
C GLU A 9 18.25 28.24 25.99
N GLY A 10 18.95 27.11 25.92
CA GLY A 10 18.33 25.77 25.79
C GLY A 10 17.85 25.40 24.37
N VAL A 11 18.19 26.18 23.33
CA VAL A 11 17.88 25.86 21.93
C VAL A 11 19.17 25.77 21.13
N PHE A 12 19.49 24.58 20.63
CA PHE A 12 20.73 24.31 19.91
C PHE A 12 20.48 23.76 18.51
N VAL A 13 21.39 24.09 17.60
CA VAL A 13 21.55 23.44 16.30
C VAL A 13 22.81 22.60 16.34
N LEU A 14 22.70 21.35 15.92
CA LEU A 14 23.81 20.44 15.69
C LEU A 14 24.01 20.34 14.18
N GLN A 15 25.19 20.72 13.71
CA GLN A 15 25.59 20.63 12.31
C GLN A 15 26.65 19.54 12.18
N GLU A 16 26.34 18.47 11.46
CA GLU A 16 27.30 17.40 11.21
C GLU A 16 27.67 17.38 9.73
N ARG A 17 28.97 17.64 9.44
CA ARG A 17 29.54 17.30 8.14
C ARG A 17 29.67 15.79 8.06
N LEU A 18 28.92 15.18 7.14
CA LEU A 18 28.94 13.75 6.88
C LEU A 18 30.27 13.36 6.20
N GLU A 19 30.51 12.06 6.02
CA GLU A 19 31.74 11.54 5.38
C GLU A 19 31.95 12.09 3.96
N ASP A 20 30.86 12.51 3.31
CA ASP A 20 30.85 13.28 2.06
C ASP A 20 30.85 14.80 2.37
N PRO A 21 31.91 15.56 1.98
CA PRO A 21 32.01 16.99 2.26
C PRO A 21 30.93 17.84 1.54
N THR A 22 30.15 17.25 0.64
CA THR A 22 29.03 17.91 -0.04
C THR A 22 27.71 17.86 0.74
N ARG A 23 27.70 17.25 1.94
CA ARG A 23 26.49 17.05 2.74
C ARG A 23 26.64 17.55 4.18
N ILE A 24 25.66 18.33 4.63
CA ILE A 24 25.58 18.84 6.00
C ILE A 24 24.23 18.45 6.60
N ARG A 25 24.26 17.65 7.67
CA ARG A 25 23.09 17.25 8.46
C ARG A 25 22.82 18.28 9.54
N TYR A 26 21.56 18.67 9.68
CA TYR A 26 21.07 19.58 10.72
C TYR A 26 20.13 18.85 11.67
N GLU A 27 20.41 18.96 12.96
CA GLU A 27 19.50 18.53 14.03
C GLU A 27 19.27 19.67 15.00
N ILE A 28 18.08 19.70 15.59
CA ILE A 28 17.68 20.69 16.57
C ILE A 28 17.56 20.00 17.92
N LEU A 29 18.27 20.51 18.91
CA LEU A 29 18.17 20.06 20.29
C LEU A 29 17.43 21.14 21.09
N ASN A 30 16.26 20.77 21.59
CA ASN A 30 15.39 21.59 22.42
C ASN A 30 15.48 21.14 23.88
N GLU A 31 16.30 21.82 24.68
CA GLU A 31 16.39 21.63 26.13
C GLU A 31 15.35 22.48 26.89
N THR A 32 14.44 23.18 26.21
CA THR A 32 13.41 24.01 26.85
C THR A 32 12.15 23.19 27.20
N ASP A 33 11.25 23.80 27.99
CA ASP A 33 9.93 23.25 28.31
C ASP A 33 8.83 23.70 27.30
N ALA A 34 9.21 24.30 26.17
CA ALA A 34 8.30 24.77 25.14
C ALA A 34 8.47 23.94 23.86
N THR A 35 7.40 23.77 23.09
CA THR A 35 7.51 23.24 21.72
C THR A 35 8.10 24.32 20.84
N LEU A 36 9.08 23.97 20.01
CA LEU A 36 9.71 24.88 19.05
C LEU A 36 9.21 24.58 17.64
N ASP A 37 8.79 25.59 16.91
CA ASP A 37 8.70 25.51 15.45
C ASP A 37 9.92 26.23 14.88
N MET A 38 10.82 25.47 14.25
CA MET A 38 12.11 25.93 13.74
C MET A 38 12.09 25.92 12.21
N THR A 39 12.63 26.96 11.60
CA THR A 39 12.83 27.10 10.17
C THR A 39 14.32 27.24 9.89
N ILE A 40 14.85 26.39 9.01
CA ILE A 40 16.21 26.52 8.47
C ILE A 40 16.10 27.01 7.03
N ASN A 41 16.73 28.14 6.74
CA ASN A 41 16.62 28.83 5.47
C ASN A 41 18.03 29.05 4.86
N LEU A 42 18.19 28.65 3.60
CA LEU A 42 19.43 28.70 2.81
C LEU A 42 19.42 29.83 1.78
N GLU A 43 18.49 30.77 1.84
CA GLU A 43 18.40 31.90 0.94
C GLU A 43 19.68 32.75 1.00
N GLY A 44 20.26 33.00 -0.18
CA GLY A 44 21.58 33.62 -0.34
C GLY A 44 22.74 32.62 -0.38
N SER A 45 22.46 31.32 -0.28
CA SER A 45 23.43 30.27 -0.58
C SER A 45 23.55 30.05 -2.10
N GLU A 46 24.71 29.62 -2.56
CA GLU A 46 25.00 29.31 -3.97
C GLU A 46 25.32 27.83 -4.10
N ASN A 47 24.69 27.16 -5.08
CA ASN A 47 24.94 25.77 -5.43
C ASN A 47 24.67 24.76 -4.27
N VAL A 48 23.74 25.07 -3.38
CA VAL A 48 23.28 24.16 -2.32
C VAL A 48 21.76 24.24 -2.17
N SER A 49 21.17 23.14 -1.71
CA SER A 49 19.76 23.09 -1.34
C SER A 49 19.50 21.93 -0.38
N PHE A 50 18.34 21.94 0.27
CA PHE A 50 17.77 20.73 0.84
C PHE A 50 17.22 19.85 -0.29
N ARG A 51 16.70 18.65 0.06
CA ARG A 51 16.10 17.74 -0.93
C ARG A 51 15.09 18.49 -1.82
N GLU A 52 15.04 18.10 -3.10
CA GLU A 52 14.15 18.67 -4.12
C GLU A 52 14.41 20.13 -4.48
N GLY A 53 15.61 20.66 -4.18
CA GLY A 53 15.94 22.05 -4.52
C GLY A 53 15.35 23.08 -3.56
N LYS A 54 14.75 22.64 -2.45
CA LYS A 54 14.19 23.53 -1.44
C LYS A 54 15.29 24.30 -0.74
N LEU A 55 15.07 25.61 -0.55
CA LEU A 55 15.97 26.45 0.24
C LEU A 55 15.50 26.58 1.69
N GLU A 56 14.31 26.09 2.02
CA GLU A 56 13.74 26.22 3.36
C GLU A 56 13.14 24.89 3.82
N ILE A 57 13.35 24.58 5.10
CA ILE A 57 12.71 23.46 5.79
C ILE A 57 12.19 23.92 7.15
N CYS A 58 11.05 23.38 7.56
CA CYS A 58 10.41 23.65 8.84
C CYS A 58 10.30 22.36 9.66
N VAL A 59 10.60 22.44 10.95
CA VAL A 59 10.54 21.30 11.87
C VAL A 59 10.01 21.72 13.23
N THR A 60 9.02 20.97 13.74
CA THR A 60 8.51 21.14 15.10
C THR A 60 9.25 20.23 16.07
N VAL A 61 9.82 20.76 17.14
CA VAL A 61 10.66 20.02 18.09
C VAL A 61 10.01 20.07 19.47
N GLU A 62 9.73 18.90 20.04
CA GLU A 62 9.06 18.79 21.33
C GLU A 62 9.97 19.25 22.48
N PRO A 63 9.41 19.64 23.64
CA PRO A 63 10.19 19.95 24.83
C PRO A 63 11.16 18.82 25.21
N LYS A 64 12.36 19.17 25.67
CA LYS A 64 13.38 18.20 26.14
C LYS A 64 13.71 17.10 25.12
N SER A 65 13.68 17.41 23.82
CA SER A 65 13.89 16.45 22.74
C SER A 65 14.92 16.95 21.72
N GLN A 66 15.43 16.02 20.93
CA GLN A 66 16.28 16.30 19.76
C GLN A 66 15.55 15.78 18.52
N ARG A 67 15.62 16.53 17.42
CA ARG A 67 14.96 16.15 16.17
C ARG A 67 15.80 16.51 14.96
N TYR A 68 15.90 15.58 14.02
CA TYR A 68 16.47 15.84 12.71
C TYR A 68 15.62 16.86 11.94
N ALA A 69 16.27 17.88 11.39
CA ALA A 69 15.61 18.94 10.62
C ALA A 69 15.72 18.69 9.11
N GLY A 70 16.90 18.27 8.64
CA GLY A 70 17.17 18.06 7.23
C GLY A 70 18.66 17.94 6.92
N THR A 71 18.97 17.52 5.70
CA THR A 71 20.32 17.49 5.15
C THR A 71 20.36 18.41 3.95
N MET A 72 21.33 19.33 3.95
CA MET A 72 21.67 20.14 2.80
C MET A 72 22.68 19.37 1.93
N PHE A 73 22.55 19.52 0.62
CA PHE A 73 23.42 18.93 -0.39
C PHE A 73 23.94 20.03 -1.33
N VAL A 74 25.17 19.87 -1.82
CA VAL A 74 25.68 20.65 -2.96
C VAL A 74 24.97 20.18 -4.23
N THR A 75 24.33 21.10 -4.96
CA THR A 75 23.48 20.76 -6.11
C THR A 75 24.26 20.34 -7.35
N ASP A 76 25.47 20.87 -7.53
CA ASP A 76 26.40 20.52 -8.61
C ASP A 76 27.81 20.41 -8.02
N PRO A 77 28.30 19.20 -7.71
CA PRO A 77 29.60 19.00 -7.09
C PRO A 77 30.80 19.48 -7.92
N ARG A 78 30.58 19.86 -9.19
CA ARG A 78 31.63 20.34 -10.11
C ARG A 78 31.81 21.86 -10.06
N LYS A 79 30.98 22.57 -9.29
CA LYS A 79 31.03 24.03 -9.12
C LYS A 79 31.33 24.36 -7.66
N GLY A 80 31.99 25.49 -7.43
CA GLY A 80 32.12 26.06 -6.08
C GLY A 80 30.74 26.29 -5.46
N TRP A 81 30.67 26.30 -4.13
CA TRP A 81 29.42 26.48 -3.42
C TRP A 81 29.60 27.41 -2.22
N LYS A 82 28.54 28.13 -1.89
CA LYS A 82 28.53 29.08 -0.79
C LYS A 82 27.34 28.80 0.09
N LEU A 83 27.57 28.70 1.39
CA LEU A 83 26.50 28.50 2.36
C LEU A 83 26.20 29.79 3.11
N ALA A 84 24.95 30.24 2.99
CA ALA A 84 24.33 31.27 3.83
C ALA A 84 23.10 30.66 4.50
N CYS A 85 23.28 30.19 5.74
CA CYS A 85 22.24 29.51 6.50
C CYS A 85 21.70 30.42 7.61
N LYS A 86 20.37 30.54 7.70
CA LYS A 86 19.62 31.29 8.71
C LYS A 86 18.69 30.36 9.48
N PHE A 87 18.50 30.67 10.76
CA PHE A 87 17.63 29.91 11.65
C PHE A 87 16.61 30.86 12.28
N ASN A 88 15.32 30.57 12.05
CA ASN A 88 14.22 31.31 12.65
C ASN A 88 13.40 30.34 13.51
N TRP A 89 12.86 30.79 14.64
CA TRP A 89 12.02 29.91 15.45
C TRP A 89 10.97 30.63 16.30
N THR A 90 9.93 29.89 16.67
CA THR A 90 8.93 30.28 17.66
C THR A 90 8.79 29.23 18.75
N ALA A 91 8.80 29.65 20.00
CA ALA A 91 8.47 28.78 21.14
C ALA A 91 7.01 28.97 21.58
N THR A 92 6.31 27.86 21.74
CA THR A 92 4.95 27.81 22.29
C THR A 92 4.95 26.95 23.55
N ARG A 93 4.67 27.55 24.71
CA ARG A 93 4.43 26.80 25.96
C ARG A 93 2.98 26.32 25.98
N GLN A 94 2.77 25.03 26.27
CA GLN A 94 1.44 24.57 26.65
C GLN A 94 1.04 25.21 27.97
N VAL A 95 0.04 26.08 27.94
CA VAL A 95 -0.57 26.67 29.14
C VAL A 95 -1.73 25.77 29.55
N PRO A 96 -1.84 25.35 30.82
CA PRO A 96 -3.05 24.69 31.31
C PRO A 96 -4.27 25.57 31.04
N ALA A 97 -5.37 24.97 30.58
CA ALA A 97 -6.55 25.68 30.07
C ALA A 97 -6.99 26.84 30.98
N GLY A 98 -6.83 28.08 30.50
CA GLY A 98 -7.33 29.28 31.22
C GLY A 98 -6.60 30.60 31.02
N SER A 99 -5.48 30.69 30.30
CA SER A 99 -4.85 31.99 30.01
C SER A 99 -4.14 32.04 28.64
N ALA A 100 -4.16 33.21 28.00
CA ALA A 100 -3.75 33.40 26.61
C ALA A 100 -2.25 33.10 26.38
N PRO A 101 -1.87 32.49 25.24
CA PRO A 101 -0.49 32.14 24.93
C PRO A 101 0.38 33.39 24.72
N LYS A 102 1.61 33.37 25.26
CA LYS A 102 2.67 34.31 24.93
C LYS A 102 3.66 33.61 24.00
N SER A 103 3.82 34.09 22.77
CA SER A 103 4.85 33.64 21.83
C SER A 103 6.08 34.53 21.91
N VAL A 104 7.27 33.93 21.74
CA VAL A 104 8.56 34.63 21.62
C VAL A 104 9.18 34.23 20.28
N ARG A 105 9.66 35.22 19.52
CA ARG A 105 10.38 35.06 18.23
C ARG A 105 11.83 35.50 18.39
N GLY A 106 12.76 34.85 17.70
CA GLY A 106 14.17 35.25 17.62
C GLY A 106 14.81 34.89 16.26
N ASP A 107 15.68 35.77 15.77
CA ASP A 107 16.43 35.67 14.50
C ASP A 107 17.94 35.84 14.75
N ASN A 108 18.82 35.18 13.98
CA ASN A 108 20.29 35.34 14.08
C ASN A 108 21.00 35.28 12.71
N ASP A 109 21.95 36.19 12.43
CA ASP A 109 22.58 36.39 11.11
C ASP A 109 23.99 35.75 10.95
N SER A 110 24.13 34.97 9.87
CA SER A 110 25.30 34.50 9.06
C SER A 110 26.61 33.95 9.67
N ASN A 111 27.12 32.84 9.12
CA ASN A 111 28.56 32.51 9.06
C ASN A 111 28.93 31.71 7.79
N THR A 112 30.03 32.07 7.12
CA THR A 112 30.59 31.47 5.89
C THR A 112 31.78 30.54 6.21
N THR A 113 31.90 29.38 5.53
CA THR A 113 33.10 28.51 5.58
C THR A 113 33.66 28.25 4.17
N PRO A 114 34.98 27.94 4.00
CA PRO A 114 35.68 28.01 2.72
C PRO A 114 35.68 26.68 1.91
N ASP A 115 35.74 26.81 0.57
CA ASP A 115 35.72 25.77 -0.46
C ASP A 115 36.89 24.75 -0.39
N ALA A 116 36.63 23.49 -0.81
CA ALA A 116 37.64 22.47 -1.09
C ALA A 116 37.32 21.70 -2.39
N ASP A 117 38.31 21.67 -3.28
CA ASP A 117 38.33 21.10 -4.64
C ASP A 117 38.90 19.66 -4.65
N ASN A 118 38.57 18.86 -5.68
CA ASN A 118 39.20 17.59 -6.18
C ASN A 118 38.12 16.59 -6.69
N GLY A 119 38.22 15.86 -7.80
CA GLY A 119 39.36 15.41 -8.60
C GLY A 119 39.20 13.89 -8.85
N ALA A 120 38.73 13.49 -10.05
CA ALA A 120 38.28 12.13 -10.37
C ALA A 120 39.39 11.14 -10.78
N GLY A 121 39.17 9.83 -10.54
CA GLY A 121 39.96 8.74 -11.14
C GLY A 121 39.53 7.33 -10.68
N GLY A 122 38.88 6.56 -11.58
CA GLY A 122 38.61 5.12 -11.40
C GLY A 122 39.67 4.23 -12.05
N PRO A 123 39.57 2.89 -11.90
CA PRO A 123 39.47 2.03 -13.09
C PRO A 123 38.58 0.76 -12.97
N LYS A 124 38.21 0.24 -14.14
CA LYS A 124 37.35 -0.92 -14.48
C LYS A 124 38.05 -2.29 -14.34
N LEU A 125 37.25 -3.35 -14.19
CA LEU A 125 37.57 -4.77 -14.43
C LEU A 125 36.85 -5.29 -15.71
N PRO A 126 37.32 -6.39 -16.34
CA PRO A 126 36.74 -6.95 -17.56
C PRO A 126 35.83 -8.18 -17.34
N ASP A 127 35.03 -8.41 -18.38
CA ASP A 127 34.00 -9.43 -18.65
C ASP A 127 34.55 -10.85 -18.92
N VAL A 128 33.65 -11.85 -19.05
CA VAL A 128 33.60 -12.84 -20.16
C VAL A 128 32.62 -14.03 -19.88
N THR A 129 31.49 -13.98 -20.61
CA THR A 129 30.78 -15.00 -21.45
C THR A 129 30.15 -16.31 -20.94
N VAL A 130 29.00 -16.54 -21.58
CA VAL A 130 27.95 -17.59 -21.57
C VAL A 130 28.23 -18.74 -22.56
N ALA A 131 27.61 -19.92 -22.36
CA ALA A 131 27.15 -20.83 -23.42
C ALA A 131 26.14 -21.92 -22.88
N PRO A 132 25.35 -22.63 -23.73
CA PRO A 132 23.87 -22.67 -23.63
C PRO A 132 23.19 -24.07 -23.77
N GLN A 133 21.84 -24.08 -23.96
CA GLN A 133 20.91 -25.04 -24.65
C GLN A 133 19.73 -25.56 -23.77
N ARG A 134 18.42 -25.27 -24.02
CA ARG A 134 17.38 -25.68 -25.04
C ARG A 134 16.54 -26.94 -24.62
N PRO A 135 15.30 -27.20 -25.13
CA PRO A 135 13.99 -26.51 -24.98
C PRO A 135 12.77 -27.51 -24.74
N ALA A 136 11.52 -27.07 -24.99
CA ALA A 136 10.21 -27.78 -25.14
C ALA A 136 9.26 -27.69 -23.91
N ASP A 137 7.91 -27.57 -23.95
CA ASP A 137 6.89 -27.61 -25.01
C ASP A 137 5.52 -27.03 -24.49
N GLU A 138 4.73 -26.49 -25.42
CA GLU A 138 3.25 -26.47 -25.59
C GLU A 138 2.19 -26.25 -24.46
N ASP A 139 1.43 -25.15 -24.66
CA ASP A 139 -0.03 -25.04 -24.88
C ASP A 139 -1.07 -25.38 -23.77
N ARG A 140 -1.87 -24.37 -23.36
CA ARG A 140 -3.36 -24.35 -23.35
C ARG A 140 -3.93 -23.14 -22.58
N ARG A 141 -4.73 -22.32 -23.26
CA ARG A 141 -5.60 -21.27 -22.69
C ARG A 141 -6.87 -21.86 -22.07
N PRO A 142 -7.52 -21.15 -21.13
CA PRO A 142 -8.87 -20.67 -21.41
C PRO A 142 -9.18 -19.26 -20.86
N ASP A 143 -9.96 -18.53 -21.65
CA ASP A 143 -10.72 -17.29 -21.31
C ASP A 143 -11.83 -17.60 -20.28
N PRO A 144 -12.22 -16.65 -19.40
CA PRO A 144 -13.61 -16.20 -19.48
C PRO A 144 -13.92 -14.77 -19.01
N HIS A 145 -14.67 -14.03 -19.82
CA HIS A 145 -15.65 -13.02 -19.41
C HIS A 145 -16.92 -13.67 -18.80
N ILE A 146 -17.43 -13.24 -17.63
CA ILE A 146 -18.83 -13.54 -17.22
C ILE A 146 -19.48 -12.41 -16.38
N HIS A 147 -20.68 -12.01 -16.81
CA HIS A 147 -21.70 -11.16 -16.18
C HIS A 147 -22.40 -11.81 -14.94
N PRO A 148 -23.20 -11.06 -14.14
CA PRO A 148 -23.88 -11.57 -12.93
C PRO A 148 -24.85 -12.73 -13.21
N ARG A 149 -24.87 -13.73 -12.31
CA ARG A 149 -25.72 -14.93 -12.39
C ARG A 149 -26.83 -14.92 -11.34
N GLU A 150 -28.08 -14.95 -11.77
CA GLU A 150 -29.23 -15.41 -10.96
C GLU A 150 -29.29 -16.94 -11.00
N ILE A 151 -29.53 -17.59 -9.85
CA ILE A 151 -29.67 -19.04 -9.74
C ILE A 151 -30.94 -19.36 -8.97
N ASP A 152 -31.89 -20.02 -9.63
CA ASP A 152 -33.12 -20.57 -9.05
C ASP A 152 -33.02 -22.11 -9.03
N ILE A 153 -33.22 -22.74 -7.86
CA ILE A 153 -33.28 -24.21 -7.73
C ILE A 153 -34.37 -24.62 -6.72
N PRO A 154 -35.43 -25.34 -7.15
CA PRO A 154 -36.39 -25.96 -6.24
C PRO A 154 -35.86 -27.30 -5.69
N TYR A 155 -36.25 -27.67 -4.46
CA TYR A 155 -35.93 -28.97 -3.86
C TYR A 155 -37.17 -29.85 -3.65
N PRO A 156 -37.06 -31.19 -3.83
CA PRO A 156 -38.18 -32.12 -3.72
C PRO A 156 -38.47 -32.54 -2.27
N GLU A 157 -39.75 -32.76 -1.98
CA GLU A 157 -40.21 -33.49 -0.80
C GLU A 157 -39.70 -34.93 -0.82
N ASP A 158 -39.33 -35.48 0.33
CA ASP A 158 -39.42 -36.93 0.49
C ASP A 158 -39.70 -37.37 1.94
N GLN A 159 -40.89 -37.93 2.12
CA GLN A 159 -41.21 -38.87 3.19
C GLN A 159 -40.72 -40.26 2.77
N ARG A 160 -39.98 -40.97 3.63
CA ARG A 160 -40.17 -42.43 3.83
C ARG A 160 -39.42 -42.96 5.05
N ARG A 161 -40.21 -43.57 5.95
CA ARG A 161 -39.81 -44.43 7.06
C ARG A 161 -39.01 -45.65 6.60
N LYS A 162 -38.01 -46.05 7.39
CA LYS A 162 -37.75 -47.46 7.73
C LYS A 162 -37.57 -47.59 9.24
N LYS A 163 -38.29 -48.54 9.83
CA LYS A 163 -38.14 -49.03 11.21
C LYS A 163 -36.87 -49.87 11.28
N ASP A 164 -36.12 -49.79 12.38
CA ASP A 164 -35.79 -50.97 13.17
C ASP A 164 -35.23 -50.66 14.59
N VAL A 165 -35.82 -51.39 15.55
CA VAL A 165 -35.36 -51.95 16.84
C VAL A 165 -34.80 -51.07 17.98
N SER A 166 -35.36 -51.35 19.16
CA SER A 166 -35.36 -50.73 20.49
C SER A 166 -34.07 -50.71 21.32
N THR A 167 -33.96 -49.71 22.21
CA THR A 167 -33.77 -49.88 23.68
C THR A 167 -34.31 -48.67 24.46
N PRO A 168 -34.79 -48.82 25.71
CA PRO A 168 -35.53 -47.76 26.41
C PRO A 168 -34.62 -46.84 27.25
N ARG A 169 -34.85 -45.53 27.19
CA ARG A 169 -34.28 -44.55 28.15
C ARG A 169 -35.39 -43.66 28.72
N SER A 170 -35.29 -43.44 30.03
CA SER A 170 -36.20 -42.69 30.92
C SER A 170 -36.36 -41.21 30.55
N PRO A 171 -37.45 -40.55 30.98
CA PRO A 171 -37.83 -39.21 30.55
C PRO A 171 -36.95 -38.16 31.22
N ARG A 172 -36.11 -37.50 30.42
CA ARG A 172 -35.55 -36.18 30.71
C ARG A 172 -36.07 -35.25 29.61
N ASP A 173 -36.34 -34.01 29.97
CA ASP A 173 -36.80 -32.95 29.07
C ASP A 173 -35.73 -32.67 28.00
N ASP A 174 -35.74 -33.45 26.91
CA ASP A 174 -34.80 -33.34 25.79
C ASP A 174 -35.35 -32.33 24.77
N ALA A 175 -35.02 -31.04 24.93
CA ALA A 175 -35.04 -30.12 23.80
C ALA A 175 -33.91 -30.54 22.85
N ALA A 176 -34.25 -31.18 21.73
CA ALA A 176 -33.29 -31.64 20.73
C ALA A 176 -32.38 -30.48 20.27
N ALA A 177 -31.07 -30.75 20.18
CA ALA A 177 -30.09 -29.76 19.73
C ALA A 177 -30.48 -29.22 18.33
N PRO A 178 -30.30 -27.91 18.07
CA PRO A 178 -30.67 -27.33 16.80
C PRO A 178 -29.79 -27.86 15.66
N ASN A 179 -30.41 -28.09 14.50
CA ASN A 179 -29.71 -28.52 13.29
C ASN A 179 -29.12 -27.30 12.58
N VAL A 180 -27.79 -27.18 12.57
CA VAL A 180 -27.07 -26.10 11.90
C VAL A 180 -26.64 -26.56 10.51
N HIS A 181 -26.99 -25.78 9.49
CA HIS A 181 -26.56 -25.99 8.11
C HIS A 181 -25.74 -24.79 7.63
N ARG A 182 -24.54 -25.04 7.12
CA ARG A 182 -23.61 -24.02 6.63
C ARG A 182 -23.47 -24.19 5.13
N LYS A 183 -23.76 -23.15 4.37
CA LYS A 183 -23.69 -23.14 2.91
C LYS A 183 -22.72 -22.04 2.45
N PRO A 184 -21.52 -22.40 1.96
CA PRO A 184 -20.64 -21.44 1.29
C PRO A 184 -21.34 -20.90 0.04
N LEU A 185 -21.39 -19.58 -0.10
CA LEU A 185 -22.04 -18.91 -1.23
C LEU A 185 -21.00 -18.43 -2.25
N GLU A 186 -19.94 -17.80 -1.75
CA GLU A 186 -18.71 -17.47 -2.48
C GLU A 186 -17.53 -17.59 -1.51
N GLU A 187 -16.29 -17.47 -2.01
CA GLU A 187 -15.12 -17.41 -1.13
C GLU A 187 -15.29 -16.24 -0.16
N GLY A 188 -15.36 -16.54 1.14
CA GLY A 188 -15.52 -15.55 2.20
C GLY A 188 -16.95 -15.15 2.58
N VAL A 189 -17.98 -15.74 1.97
CA VAL A 189 -19.38 -15.52 2.36
C VAL A 189 -20.08 -16.85 2.64
N THR A 190 -20.57 -17.02 3.86
CA THR A 190 -21.26 -18.26 4.28
C THR A 190 -22.63 -17.95 4.85
N LEU A 191 -23.67 -18.58 4.31
CA LEU A 191 -25.01 -18.59 4.91
C LEU A 191 -25.09 -19.69 5.96
N VAL A 192 -25.44 -19.31 7.17
CA VAL A 192 -25.69 -20.23 8.29
C VAL A 192 -27.19 -20.25 8.57
N ARG A 193 -27.79 -21.43 8.45
CA ARG A 193 -29.19 -21.67 8.80
C ARG A 193 -29.27 -22.60 10.00
N THR A 194 -29.85 -22.11 11.08
CA THR A 194 -30.05 -22.91 12.30
C THR A 194 -31.52 -23.25 12.46
N GLN A 195 -31.84 -24.54 12.44
CA GLN A 195 -33.20 -25.05 12.63
C GLN A 195 -33.38 -25.55 14.07
N TYR A 196 -34.34 -24.96 14.77
CA TYR A 196 -34.76 -25.40 16.10
C TYR A 196 -35.94 -26.36 15.98
N GLN A 197 -36.02 -27.32 16.91
CA GLN A 197 -37.16 -28.22 17.03
C GLN A 197 -37.97 -27.83 18.26
N ASN A 198 -39.30 -27.80 18.14
CA ASN A 198 -40.25 -27.55 19.22
C ASN A 198 -40.12 -26.18 19.94
N PRO A 199 -40.62 -25.08 19.35
CA PRO A 199 -41.30 -24.98 18.05
C PRO A 199 -40.29 -24.95 16.88
N THR A 200 -40.74 -25.39 15.69
CA THR A 200 -39.90 -25.31 14.49
C THR A 200 -39.69 -23.86 14.07
N LYS A 201 -38.43 -23.45 14.11
CA LYS A 201 -37.96 -22.10 13.76
C LYS A 201 -36.67 -22.20 12.97
N PHE A 202 -36.41 -21.20 12.14
CA PHE A 202 -35.20 -21.11 11.34
C PHE A 202 -34.57 -19.73 11.54
N ASP A 203 -33.35 -19.71 12.07
CA ASP A 203 -32.50 -18.53 12.08
C ASP A 203 -31.63 -18.54 10.83
N PHE A 204 -31.50 -17.37 10.22
CA PHE A 204 -30.57 -17.14 9.12
C PHE A 204 -29.55 -16.09 9.53
N GLU A 205 -28.29 -16.48 9.48
CA GLU A 205 -27.14 -15.61 9.71
C GLU A 205 -26.23 -15.68 8.49
N VAL A 206 -25.54 -14.57 8.21
CA VAL A 206 -24.54 -14.52 7.16
C VAL A 206 -23.22 -14.16 7.80
N GLU A 207 -22.24 -15.03 7.59
CA GLU A 207 -20.85 -14.79 7.94
C GLU A 207 -20.15 -14.14 6.74
N ASN A 208 -19.58 -12.97 6.98
CA ASN A 208 -18.82 -12.22 6.01
C ASN A 208 -17.36 -12.14 6.46
N THR A 209 -16.48 -12.91 5.83
CA THR A 209 -15.03 -12.80 6.02
C THR A 209 -14.38 -12.00 4.90
N LEU A 210 -15.16 -11.39 4.01
CA LEU A 210 -14.67 -10.43 3.05
C LEU A 210 -14.33 -9.11 3.76
N CYS A 211 -13.67 -8.27 2.97
CA CYS A 211 -13.25 -6.95 3.34
C CYS A 211 -14.30 -5.86 3.01
N GLU A 212 -15.28 -6.21 2.18
CA GLU A 212 -16.40 -5.36 1.77
C GLU A 212 -17.62 -5.70 2.63
N ALA A 213 -18.49 -4.72 2.89
CA ALA A 213 -19.79 -5.03 3.48
C ALA A 213 -20.70 -5.65 2.42
N LEU A 214 -21.68 -6.43 2.86
CA LEU A 214 -22.65 -7.06 1.97
C LEU A 214 -24.03 -6.50 2.28
N GLU A 215 -24.71 -5.93 1.30
CA GLU A 215 -26.15 -5.79 1.39
C GLU A 215 -26.75 -7.15 1.00
N PHE A 216 -27.17 -7.93 2.00
CA PHE A 216 -27.68 -9.28 1.82
C PHE A 216 -29.20 -9.30 1.94
N THR A 217 -29.86 -9.86 0.94
CA THR A 217 -31.31 -10.02 0.89
C THR A 217 -31.67 -11.50 0.95
N LEU A 218 -32.50 -11.86 1.92
CA LEU A 218 -33.14 -13.16 2.06
C LEU A 218 -34.63 -13.03 1.76
N SER A 219 -35.11 -13.73 0.74
CA SER A 219 -36.52 -13.88 0.42
C SER A 219 -37.00 -15.29 0.75
N ILE A 220 -38.10 -15.36 1.50
CA ILE A 220 -38.84 -16.60 1.76
C ILE A 220 -40.12 -16.69 0.93
N GLU A 221 -40.25 -15.89 -0.13
CA GLU A 221 -41.40 -15.94 -1.04
C GLU A 221 -41.58 -17.33 -1.66
N GLY A 222 -42.84 -17.76 -1.73
CA GLY A 222 -43.19 -19.13 -2.13
C GLY A 222 -43.08 -20.17 -1.00
N SER A 223 -42.70 -19.77 0.22
CA SER A 223 -42.88 -20.59 1.42
C SER A 223 -44.35 -20.71 1.79
N ALA A 224 -44.78 -21.88 2.25
CA ALA A 224 -46.12 -22.10 2.79
C ALA A 224 -46.06 -22.19 4.32
N ASN A 225 -46.94 -21.44 4.99
CA ASN A 225 -47.12 -21.48 6.44
C ASN A 225 -45.86 -21.12 7.27
N ILE A 226 -44.97 -20.30 6.70
CA ILE A 226 -43.77 -19.75 7.34
C ILE A 226 -43.67 -18.26 7.00
N ALA A 227 -43.35 -17.43 8.00
CA ALA A 227 -43.11 -16.00 7.82
C ALA A 227 -42.03 -15.51 8.80
N PHE A 228 -41.42 -14.35 8.49
CA PHE A 228 -40.61 -13.63 9.46
C PHE A 228 -41.46 -13.07 10.60
N ALA A 229 -40.83 -12.71 11.72
CA ALA A 229 -41.52 -12.23 12.93
C ALA A 229 -42.36 -10.95 12.68
N ASP A 230 -41.96 -10.13 11.72
CA ASP A 230 -42.67 -8.91 11.31
C ASP A 230 -43.74 -9.15 10.22
N GLY A 231 -43.96 -10.41 9.82
CA GLY A 231 -44.88 -10.80 8.76
C GLY A 231 -44.38 -10.54 7.34
N SER A 232 -43.16 -10.02 7.18
CA SER A 232 -42.53 -9.85 5.88
C SER A 232 -42.13 -11.21 5.27
N LEU A 233 -41.90 -11.21 3.96
CA LEU A 233 -41.33 -12.35 3.22
C LEU A 233 -39.92 -12.06 2.73
N VAL A 234 -39.40 -10.85 2.93
CA VAL A 234 -38.08 -10.44 2.46
C VAL A 234 -37.40 -9.65 3.57
N ALA A 235 -36.18 -10.05 3.92
CA ALA A 235 -35.33 -9.38 4.88
C ALA A 235 -34.03 -8.96 4.19
N THR A 236 -33.72 -7.66 4.21
CA THR A 236 -32.46 -7.12 3.71
C THR A 236 -31.68 -6.52 4.87
N LYS A 237 -30.40 -6.89 5.02
CA LYS A 237 -29.50 -6.31 6.01
C LYS A 237 -28.10 -6.13 5.44
N THR A 238 -27.41 -5.12 5.96
CA THR A 238 -25.98 -4.95 5.74
C THR A 238 -25.20 -5.85 6.69
N VAL A 239 -24.31 -6.68 6.14
CA VAL A 239 -23.40 -7.55 6.86
C VAL A 239 -22.02 -6.92 6.78
N GLU A 240 -21.56 -6.33 7.89
CA GLU A 240 -20.25 -5.67 7.96
C GLU A 240 -19.09 -6.66 7.70
N PRO A 241 -17.91 -6.17 7.28
CA PRO A 241 -16.75 -7.04 7.06
C PRO A 241 -16.26 -7.69 8.35
N GLU A 242 -15.72 -8.90 8.25
CA GLU A 242 -15.24 -9.72 9.38
C GLU A 242 -16.31 -9.97 10.47
N ASN A 243 -17.59 -10.00 10.10
CA ASN A 243 -18.70 -10.08 11.03
C ASN A 243 -19.71 -11.17 10.64
N THR A 244 -20.47 -11.64 11.63
CA THR A 244 -21.64 -12.51 11.42
C THR A 244 -22.89 -11.72 11.76
N THR A 245 -23.80 -11.57 10.80
CA THR A 245 -25.03 -10.79 11.00
C THR A 245 -26.25 -11.69 10.89
N PHE A 246 -27.09 -11.63 11.91
CA PHE A 246 -28.42 -12.24 11.90
C PHE A 246 -29.34 -11.51 10.92
N ILE A 247 -29.74 -12.19 9.85
CA ILE A 247 -30.60 -11.66 8.79
C ILE A 247 -32.06 -11.68 9.23
N GLY A 248 -32.54 -12.82 9.72
CA GLY A 248 -33.91 -12.95 10.18
C GLY A 248 -34.23 -14.34 10.74
N GLN A 249 -35.29 -14.40 11.55
CA GLN A 249 -35.88 -15.64 12.05
C GLN A 249 -37.26 -15.81 11.43
N CYS A 250 -37.50 -16.96 10.82
CA CYS A 250 -38.83 -17.35 10.40
C CYS A 250 -39.33 -18.55 11.22
N SER A 251 -40.64 -18.61 11.39
CA SER A 251 -41.28 -19.65 12.20
C SER A 251 -42.57 -20.13 11.55
N ILE A 252 -42.99 -21.34 11.89
CA ILE A 252 -44.26 -21.87 11.41
C ILE A 252 -45.41 -21.05 12.01
N SER A 253 -46.27 -20.49 11.15
CA SER A 253 -47.39 -19.66 11.59
C SER A 253 -48.53 -20.48 12.19
N ASN A 254 -48.86 -21.63 11.60
CA ASN A 254 -49.85 -22.58 12.11
C ASN A 254 -49.21 -23.97 12.30
N PRO A 255 -48.90 -24.38 13.54
CA PRO A 255 -48.26 -25.68 13.82
C PRO A 255 -49.04 -26.91 13.36
N LYS A 256 -50.34 -26.77 13.05
CA LYS A 256 -51.21 -27.87 12.62
C LYS A 256 -51.34 -28.00 11.10
N ALA A 257 -50.82 -27.03 10.33
CA ALA A 257 -50.85 -27.06 8.88
C ALA A 257 -49.50 -27.52 8.30
N ALA A 258 -49.54 -28.14 7.12
CA ALA A 258 -48.33 -28.43 6.37
C ALA A 258 -47.55 -27.13 6.09
N TRP A 259 -46.23 -27.23 6.02
CA TRP A 259 -45.34 -26.10 5.79
C TRP A 259 -44.28 -26.47 4.76
N SER A 260 -43.82 -25.46 4.02
CA SER A 260 -42.67 -25.57 3.12
C SER A 260 -41.84 -24.30 3.26
N LEU A 261 -40.51 -24.45 3.29
CA LEU A 261 -39.58 -23.34 3.33
C LEU A 261 -38.87 -23.23 1.99
N ASN A 262 -39.19 -22.19 1.23
CA ASN A 262 -38.41 -21.75 0.09
C ASN A 262 -37.52 -20.59 0.53
N SER A 263 -36.24 -20.62 0.21
CA SER A 263 -35.30 -19.57 0.58
C SER A 263 -34.48 -19.16 -0.63
N LYS A 264 -34.78 -18.00 -1.18
CA LYS A 264 -34.00 -17.33 -2.21
C LYS A 264 -33.15 -16.25 -1.56
N PHE A 265 -31.96 -16.01 -2.07
CA PHE A 265 -31.09 -14.98 -1.52
C PHE A 265 -30.25 -14.34 -2.62
N SER A 266 -29.95 -13.06 -2.44
CA SER A 266 -29.09 -12.26 -3.30
C SER A 266 -28.25 -11.33 -2.42
N TRP A 267 -27.10 -10.91 -2.93
CA TRP A 267 -26.27 -9.94 -2.24
C TRP A 267 -25.47 -9.10 -3.22
N LYS A 268 -25.09 -7.91 -2.78
CA LYS A 268 -24.15 -7.04 -3.49
C LYS A 268 -23.10 -6.50 -2.52
N ARG A 269 -21.89 -6.31 -3.01
CA ARG A 269 -20.80 -5.67 -2.26
C ARG A 269 -21.10 -4.19 -2.16
N VAL A 270 -20.98 -3.65 -0.96
CA VAL A 270 -21.16 -2.24 -0.65
C VAL A 270 -20.00 -1.76 0.23
N PRO A 271 -19.68 -0.45 0.20
CA PRO A 271 -18.73 0.11 1.15
C PRO A 271 -19.14 -0.19 2.60
N PRO A 272 -18.19 -0.50 3.50
CA PRO A 272 -18.49 -0.67 4.94
C PRO A 272 -19.13 0.57 5.55
N SER A 273 -19.87 0.46 6.65
CA SER A 273 -20.45 1.64 7.29
C SER A 273 -19.38 2.62 7.79
N ARG A 274 -19.71 3.92 7.83
CA ARG A 274 -18.80 4.96 8.37
C ARG A 274 -18.35 4.66 9.80
N GLU A 275 -19.22 4.07 10.62
CA GLU A 275 -18.88 3.66 11.98
C GLU A 275 -17.82 2.55 12.00
N TYR A 276 -18.00 1.52 11.17
CA TYR A 276 -17.01 0.46 10.99
C TYR A 276 -15.66 1.02 10.51
N GLN A 277 -15.70 1.87 9.47
CA GLN A 277 -14.50 2.48 8.92
C GLN A 277 -13.77 3.33 9.97
N GLN A 278 -14.47 4.21 10.70
CA GLN A 278 -13.89 5.03 11.77
C GLN A 278 -13.28 4.19 12.89
N LYS A 279 -13.95 3.11 13.29
CA LYS A 279 -13.41 2.17 14.29
C LYS A 279 -12.10 1.55 13.81
N LYS A 280 -12.07 1.01 12.59
CA LYS A 280 -10.85 0.40 12.01
C LYS A 280 -9.72 1.40 11.86
N ILE A 281 -10.01 2.64 11.44
CA ILE A 281 -9.01 3.72 11.36
C ILE A 281 -8.41 4.00 12.74
N ARG A 282 -9.22 4.16 13.79
CA ARG A 282 -8.71 4.42 15.15
C ARG A 282 -7.86 3.28 15.69
N GLU A 283 -8.33 2.03 15.53
CA GLU A 283 -7.58 0.83 15.94
C GLU A 283 -6.22 0.76 15.23
N GLN A 284 -6.20 1.05 13.93
CA GLN A 284 -5.00 1.01 13.10
C GLN A 284 -4.03 2.16 13.42
N GLN A 285 -4.54 3.39 13.62
CA GLN A 285 -3.74 4.54 14.07
C GLN A 285 -3.11 4.29 15.45
N GLN A 286 -3.87 3.75 16.41
CA GLN A 286 -3.34 3.42 17.73
C GLN A 286 -2.22 2.39 17.63
N ARG A 287 -2.42 1.31 16.85
CA ARG A 287 -1.39 0.29 16.68
C ARG A 287 -0.12 0.84 16.03
N ILE A 288 -0.24 1.67 15.00
CA ILE A 288 0.92 2.32 14.37
C ILE A 288 1.66 3.19 15.39
N ALA A 289 0.94 3.96 16.21
CA ALA A 289 1.54 4.76 17.26
C ALA A 289 2.28 3.88 18.29
N ASP A 290 1.70 2.76 18.69
CA ASP A 290 2.32 1.82 19.62
C ASP A 290 3.58 1.16 19.03
N GLU A 291 3.53 0.73 17.75
CA GLU A 291 4.68 0.18 17.05
C GLU A 291 5.80 1.22 16.88
N LEU A 292 5.45 2.46 16.53
CA LEU A 292 6.41 3.57 16.41
C LEU A 292 7.05 3.90 17.75
N GLU A 293 6.27 3.93 18.83
CA GLU A 293 6.77 4.18 20.17
C GLU A 293 7.68 3.04 20.67
N ALA A 294 7.37 1.79 20.32
CA ALA A 294 8.26 0.66 20.58
C ALA A 294 9.57 0.79 19.78
N TYR A 295 9.49 1.17 18.51
CA TYR A 295 10.65 1.36 17.64
C TYR A 295 11.55 2.52 18.10
N ARG A 296 10.97 3.64 18.55
CA ARG A 296 11.65 4.81 19.14
C ARG A 296 12.51 4.49 20.36
N LYS A 297 12.13 3.47 21.12
CA LYS A 297 12.88 3.02 22.31
C LYS A 297 14.11 2.18 21.96
N THR A 298 14.32 1.87 20.68
CA THR A 298 15.47 1.10 20.21
C THR A 298 16.55 2.03 19.65
N PRO A 299 17.83 1.62 19.65
CA PRO A 299 18.89 2.37 18.97
C PRO A 299 18.72 2.50 17.45
N LEU A 300 17.74 1.81 16.86
CA LEU A 300 17.46 1.84 15.41
C LEU A 300 16.80 3.13 14.96
N PHE A 301 16.10 3.84 15.86
CA PHE A 301 15.35 5.04 15.47
C PHE A 301 16.24 6.15 14.91
N ASP A 302 17.46 6.32 15.45
CA ASP A 302 18.40 7.38 15.07
C ASP A 302 19.66 6.86 14.34
N GLY A 303 19.69 5.58 13.96
CA GLY A 303 20.92 4.94 13.45
C GLY A 303 20.72 3.78 12.48
N ASP A 304 19.50 3.58 11.97
CA ASP A 304 19.26 2.56 10.95
C ASP A 304 20.01 2.87 9.64
N ASP A 305 20.15 4.14 9.26
CA ASP A 305 20.99 4.67 8.16
C ASP A 305 22.39 4.04 8.11
N ARG A 306 23.02 3.84 9.27
CA ARG A 306 24.37 3.27 9.42
C ARG A 306 24.45 1.74 9.27
N LEU A 307 23.33 1.04 9.30
CA LEU A 307 23.29 -0.42 9.26
C LEU A 307 23.12 -0.95 7.84
N SER A 308 23.82 -2.02 7.48
CA SER A 308 23.41 -2.82 6.32
C SER A 308 22.00 -3.40 6.55
N LEU A 309 21.29 -3.75 5.48
CA LEU A 309 19.95 -4.35 5.60
C LEU A 309 19.96 -5.62 6.48
N GLY A 310 21.01 -6.44 6.40
CA GLY A 310 21.14 -7.64 7.22
C GLY A 310 21.29 -7.34 8.72
N GLU A 311 22.07 -6.31 9.05
CA GLU A 311 22.23 -5.84 10.43
C GLU A 311 20.94 -5.22 10.96
N LEU A 312 20.26 -4.41 10.16
CA LEU A 312 18.94 -3.84 10.49
C LEU A 312 17.94 -4.95 10.82
N ILE A 313 17.83 -5.97 9.96
CA ILE A 313 16.95 -7.12 10.20
C ILE A 313 17.32 -7.85 11.50
N THR A 314 18.61 -8.00 11.77
CA THR A 314 19.11 -8.68 12.99
C THR A 314 18.77 -7.91 14.26
N GLU A 315 18.97 -6.59 14.25
CA GLU A 315 18.66 -5.73 15.38
C GLU A 315 17.14 -5.61 15.59
N CYS A 316 16.33 -5.51 14.54
CA CYS A 316 14.87 -5.56 14.66
C CYS A 316 14.41 -6.85 15.36
N LYS A 317 14.97 -8.02 14.97
CA LYS A 317 14.68 -9.30 15.64
C LYS A 317 15.10 -9.29 17.10
N LYS A 318 16.30 -8.79 17.41
CA LYS A 318 16.85 -8.70 18.77
C LYS A 318 15.98 -7.86 19.70
N TYR A 319 15.47 -6.73 19.23
CA TYR A 319 14.56 -5.88 20.01
C TYR A 319 13.09 -6.30 19.92
N SER A 320 12.77 -7.36 19.15
CA SER A 320 11.39 -7.81 18.91
C SER A 320 10.49 -6.70 18.36
N VAL A 321 11.05 -5.85 17.50
CA VAL A 321 10.33 -4.78 16.80
C VAL A 321 10.26 -5.07 15.30
N LYS A 322 9.23 -4.56 14.65
CA LYS A 322 9.20 -4.47 13.19
C LYS A 322 9.86 -3.18 12.74
N PHE A 323 10.46 -3.20 11.56
CA PHE A 323 10.99 -1.99 10.95
C PHE A 323 9.87 -1.00 10.65
N ILE A 324 10.17 0.27 10.90
CA ILE A 324 9.35 1.41 10.54
C ILE A 324 10.26 2.40 9.84
N ASP A 325 9.86 2.78 8.62
CA ASP A 325 10.57 3.77 7.83
C ASP A 325 10.28 5.16 8.40
N THR A 326 11.23 5.71 9.15
CA THR A 326 11.09 7.02 9.80
C THR A 326 11.11 8.19 8.82
N GLU A 327 11.60 7.98 7.59
CA GLU A 327 11.56 8.97 6.52
C GLU A 327 10.25 8.95 5.71
N PHE A 328 9.48 7.86 5.80
CA PHE A 328 8.22 7.68 5.07
C PHE A 328 7.19 6.97 5.94
N LEU A 329 6.78 7.66 7.01
CA LEU A 329 5.88 7.13 8.02
C LEU A 329 4.50 6.78 7.44
N PRO A 330 3.79 5.78 7.99
CA PRO A 330 2.45 5.42 7.57
C PRO A 330 1.42 6.49 8.01
N ALA A 331 1.44 7.64 7.35
CA ALA A 331 0.64 8.82 7.60
C ALA A 331 -0.13 9.26 6.34
N GLU A 332 -1.21 10.01 6.51
CA GLU A 332 -2.03 10.50 5.40
C GLU A 332 -1.24 11.42 4.45
N SER A 333 -0.30 12.21 5.00
CA SER A 333 0.60 13.09 4.23
C SER A 333 1.55 12.33 3.29
N GLN A 334 1.68 11.01 3.44
CA GLN A 334 2.47 10.17 2.53
C GLN A 334 1.61 9.53 1.44
N ILE A 335 0.29 9.69 1.53
CA ILE A 335 -0.68 9.28 0.52
C ILE A 335 -1.07 10.48 -0.35
N PHE A 336 -1.48 11.58 0.28
CA PHE A 336 -2.09 12.73 -0.38
C PHE A 336 -1.32 14.02 -0.11
N THR A 337 -1.27 14.90 -1.11
CA THR A 337 -0.96 16.31 -0.89
C THR A 337 -2.15 17.04 -0.25
N GLU A 338 -1.92 18.23 0.33
CA GLU A 338 -2.97 19.00 1.00
C GLU A 338 -4.16 19.32 0.07
N ASP A 339 -3.88 19.58 -1.21
CA ASP A 339 -4.85 19.96 -2.24
C ASP A 339 -5.29 18.79 -3.13
N SER A 340 -5.05 17.54 -2.71
CA SER A 340 -5.36 16.37 -3.54
C SER A 340 -6.86 16.22 -3.82
N GLU A 341 -7.26 16.38 -5.09
CA GLU A 341 -8.66 16.17 -5.54
C GLU A 341 -9.14 14.72 -5.42
N TYR A 342 -8.23 13.79 -5.16
CA TYR A 342 -8.50 12.36 -5.04
C TYR A 342 -8.64 11.90 -3.60
N ARG A 343 -8.46 12.82 -2.65
CA ARG A 343 -8.82 12.59 -1.26
C ARG A 343 -10.34 12.54 -1.17
N ASP A 344 -10.87 11.33 -1.19
CA ASP A 344 -12.30 11.08 -1.04
C ASP A 344 -12.64 10.90 0.46
N PRO A 345 -13.39 11.83 1.08
CA PRO A 345 -13.80 11.71 2.48
C PRO A 345 -14.67 10.48 2.77
N ASP A 346 -15.34 9.93 1.76
CA ASP A 346 -16.21 8.76 1.86
C ASP A 346 -15.46 7.44 1.66
N THR A 347 -14.22 7.49 1.17
CA THR A 347 -13.35 6.33 0.99
C THR A 347 -12.04 6.50 1.76
N PRO A 348 -12.05 6.35 3.10
CA PRO A 348 -10.84 6.49 3.89
C PRO A 348 -9.83 5.42 3.52
N ILE A 349 -8.55 5.76 3.69
CA ILE A 349 -7.43 4.86 3.44
C ILE A 349 -6.69 4.64 4.76
N VAL A 350 -6.32 3.38 5.00
CA VAL A 350 -5.56 2.95 6.17
C VAL A 350 -4.26 2.30 5.74
N TRP A 351 -3.21 2.42 6.53
CA TRP A 351 -1.95 1.73 6.36
C TRP A 351 -1.99 0.36 7.03
N ARG A 352 -1.76 -0.70 6.27
CA ARG A 352 -1.70 -2.08 6.76
C ARG A 352 -0.38 -2.73 6.37
N ARG A 353 0.19 -3.54 7.24
CA ARG A 353 1.33 -4.40 6.91
C ARG A 353 0.90 -5.53 5.98
N ALA A 354 1.84 -6.04 5.19
CA ALA A 354 1.64 -7.20 4.33
C ALA A 354 1.00 -8.39 5.06
N SER A 355 1.47 -8.70 6.26
CA SER A 355 0.93 -9.78 7.09
C SER A 355 -0.56 -9.65 7.40
N GLU A 356 -1.09 -8.44 7.40
CA GLU A 356 -2.48 -8.18 7.77
C GLU A 356 -3.44 -8.39 6.61
N PHE A 357 -3.11 -7.87 5.41
CA PHE A 357 -4.01 -8.01 4.26
C PHE A 357 -3.83 -9.34 3.53
N PHE A 358 -2.72 -10.06 3.73
CA PHE A 358 -2.62 -11.46 3.32
C PHE A 358 -3.26 -12.43 4.33
N ALA A 359 -3.66 -11.98 5.52
CA ALA A 359 -4.50 -12.71 6.48
C ALA A 359 -4.07 -14.17 6.73
N GLY A 360 -2.76 -14.39 6.95
CA GLY A 360 -2.20 -15.72 7.22
C GLY A 360 -1.91 -16.57 5.99
N LYS A 361 -2.20 -16.09 4.78
CA LYS A 361 -1.70 -16.68 3.54
C LYS A 361 -0.19 -16.49 3.45
N ASP A 362 0.49 -17.43 2.82
CA ASP A 362 1.91 -17.29 2.51
C ASP A 362 2.10 -16.22 1.44
N TYR A 363 3.05 -15.32 1.70
CA TYR A 363 3.45 -14.24 0.81
C TYR A 363 4.96 -14.00 0.87
N ASP A 364 5.51 -13.40 -0.18
CA ASP A 364 6.93 -13.06 -0.27
C ASP A 364 7.14 -11.81 -1.14
N VAL A 365 8.39 -11.38 -1.34
CA VAL A 365 8.69 -10.34 -2.35
C VAL A 365 8.34 -10.84 -3.74
N PHE A 366 8.73 -12.08 -4.06
CA PHE A 366 8.51 -12.72 -5.36
C PHE A 366 7.86 -14.07 -5.16
N VAL A 367 6.76 -14.35 -5.86
CA VAL A 367 6.09 -15.65 -5.79
C VAL A 367 5.99 -16.26 -7.19
N LYS A 368 6.72 -17.36 -7.40
CA LYS A 368 6.80 -18.09 -8.69
C LYS A 368 7.51 -17.37 -9.84
N GLY A 369 8.30 -16.34 -9.56
CA GLY A 369 9.07 -15.61 -10.56
C GLY A 369 8.69 -14.13 -10.54
N VAL A 370 9.03 -13.43 -11.63
CA VAL A 370 8.54 -12.08 -11.91
C VAL A 370 7.99 -12.09 -13.33
N GLU A 371 6.75 -11.67 -13.49
CA GLU A 371 6.08 -11.58 -14.79
C GLU A 371 5.44 -10.19 -14.96
N PRO A 372 5.36 -9.65 -16.20
CA PRO A 372 4.61 -8.41 -16.44
C PRO A 372 3.14 -8.51 -16.01
N ALA A 373 2.56 -9.73 -16.08
CA ALA A 373 1.19 -10.02 -15.68
C ALA A 373 0.95 -9.89 -14.16
N ASP A 374 2.02 -9.81 -13.36
CA ASP A 374 1.91 -9.56 -11.93
C ASP A 374 1.38 -8.16 -11.67
N ILE A 375 1.67 -7.19 -12.53
CA ILE A 375 1.35 -5.79 -12.29
C ILE A 375 -0.14 -5.53 -12.49
N LYS A 376 -0.80 -5.10 -11.42
CA LYS A 376 -2.18 -4.62 -11.44
C LYS A 376 -2.23 -3.21 -10.88
N GLN A 377 -2.42 -2.24 -11.77
CA GLN A 377 -2.64 -0.85 -11.37
C GLN A 377 -3.94 -0.74 -10.55
N GLY A 378 -3.91 0.11 -9.51
CA GLY A 378 -5.11 0.46 -8.75
C GLY A 378 -5.60 1.86 -9.04
N ARG A 379 -5.94 2.61 -7.99
CA ARG A 379 -6.65 3.90 -8.09
C ARG A 379 -5.73 5.10 -8.37
N LEU A 380 -4.43 4.89 -8.51
CA LEU A 380 -3.46 5.97 -8.75
C LEU A 380 -3.24 6.19 -10.25
N GLY A 381 -3.03 7.45 -10.64
CA GLY A 381 -2.76 7.86 -12.02
C GLY A 381 -1.30 7.63 -12.46
N ASP A 382 -0.70 6.53 -12.06
CA ASP A 382 0.72 6.20 -12.22
C ASP A 382 0.97 5.11 -13.28
N CYS A 383 0.08 5.00 -14.27
CA CYS A 383 0.19 4.04 -15.37
C CYS A 383 1.55 4.09 -16.09
N TRP A 384 2.19 5.25 -16.13
CA TRP A 384 3.54 5.44 -16.68
C TRP A 384 4.59 4.62 -15.93
N LEU A 385 4.50 4.55 -14.61
CA LEU A 385 5.37 3.73 -13.76
C LEU A 385 5.03 2.25 -13.90
N MET A 386 3.73 1.89 -13.86
CA MET A 386 3.28 0.50 -14.00
C MET A 386 3.71 -0.09 -15.36
N CYS A 387 3.58 0.69 -16.43
CA CYS A 387 4.04 0.33 -17.77
C CYS A 387 5.56 0.12 -17.83
N ALA A 388 6.34 1.04 -17.25
CA ALA A 388 7.79 0.90 -17.20
C ALA A 388 8.21 -0.37 -16.42
N LEU A 389 7.59 -0.61 -15.26
CA LEU A 389 7.83 -1.82 -14.47
C LEU A 389 7.47 -3.09 -15.24
N ALA A 390 6.35 -3.09 -15.98
CA ALA A 390 5.92 -4.24 -16.78
C ALA A 390 6.91 -4.55 -17.90
N SER A 391 7.39 -3.51 -18.59
CA SER A 391 8.38 -3.63 -19.67
C SER A 391 9.73 -4.13 -19.15
N ILE A 392 10.12 -3.75 -17.92
CA ILE A 392 11.32 -4.26 -17.27
C ILE A 392 11.12 -5.72 -16.85
N ALA A 393 9.92 -6.09 -16.40
CA ALA A 393 9.56 -7.43 -15.94
C ALA A 393 9.53 -8.49 -17.06
N GLU A 394 9.58 -8.11 -18.34
CA GLU A 394 9.80 -9.04 -19.46
C GLU A 394 11.09 -9.87 -19.29
N ARG A 395 12.02 -9.35 -18.48
CA ARG A 395 13.27 -9.97 -18.08
C ARG A 395 13.38 -9.94 -16.57
N GLU A 396 12.97 -11.01 -15.90
CA GLU A 396 12.89 -11.08 -14.42
C GLU A 396 14.19 -10.63 -13.73
N GLU A 397 15.36 -10.92 -14.31
CA GLU A 397 16.65 -10.57 -13.73
C GLU A 397 16.85 -9.06 -13.57
N ARG A 398 16.15 -8.24 -14.36
CA ARG A 398 16.19 -6.78 -14.25
C ARG A 398 15.47 -6.33 -12.99
N ILE A 399 14.27 -6.85 -12.72
CA ILE A 399 13.54 -6.58 -11.48
C ILE A 399 14.32 -7.13 -10.27
N LEU A 400 14.83 -8.36 -10.36
CA LEU A 400 15.57 -8.97 -9.26
C LEU A 400 16.83 -8.17 -8.87
N LYS A 401 17.48 -7.46 -9.80
CA LYS A 401 18.65 -6.59 -9.52
C LYS A 401 18.30 -5.32 -8.75
N ILE A 402 17.04 -4.86 -8.85
CA ILE A 402 16.56 -3.68 -8.11
C ILE A 402 16.51 -3.98 -6.61
N PHE A 403 16.11 -5.19 -6.24
CA PHE A 403 15.97 -5.60 -4.84
C PHE A 403 17.32 -5.99 -4.24
N GLN A 404 17.67 -5.35 -3.12
CA GLN A 404 18.84 -5.67 -2.31
C GLN A 404 18.51 -6.61 -1.15
N SER A 405 17.22 -6.86 -0.91
CA SER A 405 16.74 -7.81 0.09
C SER A 405 17.22 -9.23 -0.23
N PRO A 406 17.71 -10.00 0.77
CA PRO A 406 18.02 -11.40 0.56
C PRO A 406 16.81 -12.13 -0.01
N ARG A 407 16.99 -12.91 -1.07
CA ARG A 407 15.91 -13.76 -1.58
C ARG A 407 15.54 -14.78 -0.51
N SER A 408 14.25 -14.94 -0.28
CA SER A 408 13.76 -16.08 0.49
C SER A 408 14.16 -17.36 -0.24
N THR A 409 15.03 -18.13 0.39
CA THR A 409 15.38 -19.49 -0.02
C THR A 409 14.55 -20.48 0.80
N ALA A 410 14.50 -21.75 0.38
CA ALA A 410 13.83 -22.81 1.16
C ALA A 410 14.31 -22.89 2.64
N THR A 411 15.49 -22.35 2.92
CA THR A 411 16.14 -22.29 4.25
C THR A 411 16.05 -20.93 4.94
N GLN A 412 15.65 -19.86 4.24
CA GLN A 412 15.63 -18.51 4.80
C GLN A 412 14.23 -18.17 5.30
N THR A 413 14.14 -17.83 6.58
CA THR A 413 12.91 -17.42 7.23
C THR A 413 12.37 -16.15 6.57
N ARG A 414 11.04 -16.10 6.39
CA ARG A 414 10.27 -14.92 5.96
C ARG A 414 10.83 -13.63 6.58
N ASN A 415 10.78 -12.54 5.84
CA ASN A 415 11.13 -11.21 6.36
C ASN A 415 10.07 -10.72 7.37
N ALA A 416 10.06 -11.35 8.54
CA ALA A 416 9.05 -11.16 9.58
C ALA A 416 9.12 -9.78 10.25
N VAL A 417 10.26 -9.09 10.13
CA VAL A 417 10.46 -7.74 10.65
C VAL A 417 9.97 -6.67 9.67
N GLY A 418 9.69 -7.04 8.41
CA GLY A 418 9.15 -6.13 7.41
C GLY A 418 10.13 -5.07 6.90
N ALA A 419 11.45 -5.34 6.88
CA ALA A 419 12.47 -4.39 6.41
C ALA A 419 12.97 -4.74 5.01
N TYR A 420 12.76 -3.87 4.02
CA TYR A 420 13.13 -4.11 2.63
C TYR A 420 14.07 -3.00 2.13
N GLN A 421 14.87 -3.31 1.11
CA GLN A 421 15.70 -2.31 0.46
C GLN A 421 15.70 -2.52 -1.06
N VAL A 422 15.52 -1.43 -1.78
CA VAL A 422 15.60 -1.38 -3.25
C VAL A 422 16.63 -0.34 -3.67
N ARG A 423 17.10 -0.44 -4.92
CA ARG A 423 18.07 0.49 -5.50
C ARG A 423 17.50 1.13 -6.76
N LEU A 424 17.36 2.45 -6.77
CA LEU A 424 16.84 3.23 -7.90
C LEU A 424 17.84 4.31 -8.32
N CYS A 425 17.81 4.73 -9.59
CA CYS A 425 18.73 5.70 -10.19
C CYS A 425 18.07 7.06 -10.44
N LYS A 426 17.79 7.84 -9.38
CA LYS A 426 17.19 9.16 -9.55
C LYS A 426 18.23 10.20 -9.97
N ASN A 427 17.95 10.93 -11.04
CA ASN A 427 18.82 12.02 -11.56
C ASN A 427 20.27 11.58 -11.86
N GLY A 428 20.46 10.32 -12.26
CA GLY A 428 21.78 9.75 -12.57
C GLY A 428 22.59 9.30 -11.35
N GLU A 429 22.04 9.41 -10.14
CA GLU A 429 22.64 8.87 -8.91
C GLU A 429 21.88 7.65 -8.43
N TRP A 430 22.60 6.65 -7.92
CA TRP A 430 22.00 5.44 -7.36
C TRP A 430 21.68 5.62 -5.88
N TRP A 431 20.40 5.50 -5.53
CA TRP A 431 19.87 5.60 -4.19
C TRP A 431 19.54 4.22 -3.64
N LEU A 432 19.96 3.94 -2.41
CA LEU A 432 19.51 2.79 -1.64
C LEU A 432 18.34 3.23 -0.76
N ILE A 433 17.16 2.67 -1.02
CA ILE A 433 15.91 3.10 -0.42
C ILE A 433 15.43 1.98 0.49
N ARG A 434 15.39 2.26 1.79
CA ARG A 434 14.78 1.36 2.78
C ARG A 434 13.29 1.62 2.87
N LEU A 435 12.54 0.54 3.08
CA LEU A 435 11.09 0.52 3.13
C LEU A 435 10.62 -0.44 4.23
N ASP A 436 9.60 -0.04 4.97
CA ASP A 436 8.79 -0.99 5.74
C ASP A 436 7.68 -1.61 4.86
N ASP A 437 6.95 -2.61 5.38
CA ASP A 437 5.81 -3.25 4.68
C ASP A 437 4.44 -2.62 4.96
N TYR A 438 4.35 -1.37 5.42
CA TYR A 438 3.07 -0.66 5.46
C TYR A 438 2.65 -0.20 4.07
N PHE A 439 1.43 -0.55 3.65
CA PHE A 439 0.85 -0.13 2.38
C PHE A 439 -0.52 0.53 2.57
N PRO A 440 -0.85 1.57 1.76
CA PRO A 440 -2.18 2.16 1.74
C PRO A 440 -3.21 1.15 1.26
N CYS A 441 -4.22 0.89 2.08
CA CYS A 441 -5.26 -0.10 1.87
C CYS A 441 -6.63 0.52 2.14
N LEU A 442 -7.66 -0.06 1.53
CA LEU A 442 -9.03 0.21 1.98
C LEU A 442 -9.26 -0.48 3.35
N PRO A 443 -10.03 0.12 4.27
CA PRO A 443 -10.34 -0.48 5.57
C PRO A 443 -10.91 -1.89 5.42
N GLY A 444 -10.29 -2.85 6.11
CA GLY A 444 -10.65 -4.27 5.97
C GLY A 444 -10.12 -4.93 4.70
N GLN A 445 -9.79 -4.18 3.64
CA GLN A 445 -9.39 -4.70 2.32
C GLN A 445 -7.90 -4.59 2.00
N GLY A 446 -7.53 -4.98 0.79
CA GLY A 446 -6.16 -4.95 0.31
C GLY A 446 -5.66 -3.57 -0.11
N PRO A 447 -4.47 -3.53 -0.73
CA PRO A 447 -3.85 -2.32 -1.26
C PRO A 447 -4.75 -1.58 -2.26
N VAL A 448 -4.73 -0.25 -2.19
CA VAL A 448 -5.59 0.65 -2.98
C VAL A 448 -4.93 1.14 -4.28
N PHE A 449 -3.60 1.20 -4.30
CA PHE A 449 -2.78 1.57 -5.46
C PHE A 449 -2.35 0.30 -6.18
N SER A 450 -1.07 0.01 -6.36
CA SER A 450 -0.67 -1.23 -7.02
C SER A 450 -1.04 -2.49 -6.24
N ARG A 451 -1.25 -3.58 -6.98
CA ARG A 451 -1.38 -4.95 -6.50
C ARG A 451 -0.58 -5.88 -7.41
N SER A 452 -0.18 -7.02 -6.86
CA SER A 452 0.49 -8.08 -7.63
C SER A 452 -0.48 -9.20 -8.04
N HIS A 453 -0.12 -10.05 -8.99
CA HIS A 453 -0.88 -11.26 -9.31
C HIS A 453 -0.57 -12.36 -8.30
N GLY A 454 -1.29 -12.36 -7.18
CA GLY A 454 -1.13 -13.34 -6.11
C GLY A 454 -0.58 -12.70 -4.84
N ASN A 455 0.15 -13.48 -4.06
CA ASN A 455 0.59 -13.07 -2.73
C ASN A 455 2.04 -12.56 -2.72
N GLU A 456 2.35 -11.57 -3.55
CA GLU A 456 3.71 -11.05 -3.66
C GLU A 456 3.77 -9.52 -3.55
N LEU A 457 4.93 -9.01 -3.16
CA LEU A 457 5.10 -7.62 -2.73
C LEU A 457 5.92 -6.76 -3.68
N TRP A 458 6.59 -7.32 -4.69
CA TRP A 458 7.58 -6.57 -5.47
C TRP A 458 6.99 -5.32 -6.15
N VAL A 459 5.78 -5.41 -6.71
CA VAL A 459 5.12 -4.27 -7.36
C VAL A 459 4.84 -3.16 -6.34
N LEU A 460 4.23 -3.53 -5.21
CA LEU A 460 3.87 -2.60 -4.13
C LEU A 460 5.11 -1.93 -3.54
N LEU A 461 6.20 -2.68 -3.36
CA LEU A 461 7.46 -2.16 -2.82
C LEU A 461 8.11 -1.15 -3.78
N LEU A 462 8.09 -1.41 -5.10
CA LEU A 462 8.64 -0.48 -6.08
C LEU A 462 7.78 0.78 -6.21
N GLU A 463 6.45 0.65 -6.26
CA GLU A 463 5.54 1.81 -6.25
C GLU A 463 5.77 2.67 -5.00
N LYS A 464 5.87 2.04 -3.82
CA LYS A 464 6.19 2.73 -2.56
C LYS A 464 7.55 3.41 -2.58
N ALA A 465 8.57 2.78 -3.16
CA ALA A 465 9.92 3.36 -3.29
C ALA A 465 9.89 4.64 -4.12
N PHE A 466 9.15 4.63 -5.24
CA PHE A 466 8.92 5.79 -6.07
C PHE A 466 8.16 6.88 -5.30
N ALA A 467 7.08 6.52 -4.60
CA ALA A 467 6.32 7.44 -3.77
C ALA A 467 7.20 8.11 -2.71
N LYS A 468 8.12 7.37 -2.09
CA LYS A 468 9.09 7.89 -1.12
C LYS A 468 10.08 8.88 -1.74
N ILE A 469 10.64 8.58 -2.92
CA ILE A 469 11.56 9.51 -3.61
C ILE A 469 10.84 10.79 -4.02
N CYS A 470 9.60 10.67 -4.49
CA CYS A 470 8.79 11.80 -4.97
C CYS A 470 8.05 12.53 -3.83
N GLY A 471 8.13 12.06 -2.58
CA GLY A 471 7.57 12.67 -1.38
C GLY A 471 6.24 12.08 -0.89
N CYS A 472 5.35 11.64 -1.78
CA CYS A 472 4.13 10.89 -1.44
C CYS A 472 3.57 10.14 -2.66
N TYR A 473 2.57 9.27 -2.47
CA TYR A 473 1.93 8.55 -3.59
C TYR A 473 1.27 9.50 -4.59
N ASP A 474 0.64 10.58 -4.11
CA ASP A 474 -0.03 11.57 -4.95
C ASP A 474 0.89 12.18 -6.03
N MET A 475 2.18 12.30 -5.72
CA MET A 475 3.20 12.85 -6.63
C MET A 475 3.57 11.92 -7.79
N LEU A 476 3.06 10.68 -7.79
CA LEU A 476 3.24 9.74 -8.90
C LEU A 476 2.20 9.92 -10.00
N ARG A 477 1.26 10.85 -9.87
CA ARG A 477 0.23 11.10 -10.89
C ARG A 477 0.82 11.80 -12.10
N GLY A 478 0.63 11.19 -13.26
CA GLY A 478 1.02 11.79 -14.53
C GLY A 478 2.54 11.86 -14.68
N GLY A 479 3.07 11.05 -15.58
CA GLY A 479 4.49 11.01 -15.85
C GLY A 479 4.77 10.32 -17.17
N LEU A 480 6.04 10.22 -17.52
CA LEU A 480 6.46 9.56 -18.76
C LEU A 480 7.13 8.23 -18.43
N ALA A 481 6.72 7.16 -19.10
CA ALA A 481 7.32 5.84 -18.88
C ALA A 481 8.84 5.86 -19.12
N CYS A 482 9.32 6.68 -20.07
CA CYS A 482 10.74 6.88 -20.31
C CYS A 482 11.49 7.48 -19.10
N GLU A 483 10.85 8.32 -18.28
CA GLU A 483 11.43 8.83 -17.02
C GLU A 483 11.52 7.74 -15.97
N ALA A 484 10.48 6.91 -15.82
CA ALA A 484 10.55 5.74 -14.93
C ALA A 484 11.65 4.77 -15.37
N LEU A 485 11.79 4.51 -16.67
CA LEU A 485 12.86 3.65 -17.19
C LEU A 485 14.24 4.21 -16.84
N MET A 486 14.46 5.53 -16.98
CA MET A 486 15.70 6.18 -16.54
C MET A 486 15.90 6.02 -15.03
N ASP A 487 14.87 6.29 -14.24
CA ASP A 487 14.93 6.24 -12.78
C ASP A 487 15.09 4.82 -12.22
N ILE A 488 14.73 3.77 -12.95
CA ILE A 488 14.91 2.38 -12.54
C ILE A 488 16.25 1.83 -13.01
N THR A 489 16.61 2.10 -14.27
CA THR A 489 17.76 1.45 -14.93
C THR A 489 19.04 2.27 -14.88
N GLY A 490 18.93 3.60 -14.74
CA GLY A 490 20.02 4.54 -14.94
C GLY A 490 20.49 4.66 -16.40
N CYS A 491 19.80 4.05 -17.34
CA CYS A 491 20.13 4.10 -18.77
C CYS A 491 19.40 5.27 -19.46
N PRO A 492 20.02 5.91 -20.46
CA PRO A 492 19.34 6.95 -21.24
C PRO A 492 18.21 6.37 -22.08
N THR A 493 17.13 7.12 -22.26
CA THR A 493 15.99 6.77 -23.10
C THR A 493 15.95 7.61 -24.38
N ARG A 494 15.20 7.13 -25.39
CA ARG A 494 14.92 7.84 -26.64
C ARG A 494 13.46 7.67 -26.98
N ASP A 495 12.79 8.78 -27.31
CA ASP A 495 11.40 8.80 -27.71
C ASP A 495 11.28 9.01 -29.23
N PHE A 496 10.36 8.28 -29.85
CA PHE A 496 10.07 8.38 -31.28
C PHE A 496 8.60 8.77 -31.48
N LYS A 497 8.35 9.81 -32.26
CA LYS A 497 6.98 10.22 -32.61
C LYS A 497 6.54 9.49 -33.88
N MET A 498 5.38 8.82 -33.80
CA MET A 498 4.89 7.95 -34.88
C MET A 498 4.29 8.68 -36.08
N ASP A 499 3.96 9.97 -35.97
CA ASP A 499 3.47 10.79 -37.08
C ASP A 499 4.55 11.16 -38.11
N GLU A 500 5.82 10.99 -37.74
CA GLU A 500 6.98 11.38 -38.55
C GLU A 500 7.72 10.19 -39.21
N THR A 501 7.36 8.95 -38.86
CA THR A 501 8.07 7.72 -39.31
C THR A 501 7.15 6.81 -40.12
N GLY A 502 7.60 6.32 -41.28
CA GLY A 502 6.85 5.33 -42.07
C GLY A 502 6.67 4.02 -41.29
N THR A 503 5.55 3.31 -41.49
CA THR A 503 5.20 2.11 -40.70
C THR A 503 6.21 0.97 -40.84
N GLU A 504 6.82 0.80 -42.01
CA GLU A 504 7.84 -0.23 -42.24
C GLU A 504 9.17 0.12 -41.56
N ASP A 505 9.62 1.37 -41.67
CA ASP A 505 10.84 1.83 -41.00
C ASP A 505 10.71 1.69 -39.47
N LEU A 506 9.52 1.99 -38.93
CA LEU A 506 9.18 1.79 -37.52
C LEU A 506 9.23 0.31 -37.13
N TRP A 507 8.68 -0.59 -37.95
CA TRP A 507 8.69 -2.02 -37.66
C TRP A 507 10.12 -2.59 -37.67
N GLU A 508 10.95 -2.21 -38.64
CA GLU A 508 12.36 -2.59 -38.67
C GLU A 508 13.13 -2.04 -37.47
N MET A 509 12.85 -0.80 -37.06
CA MET A 509 13.42 -0.23 -35.84
C MET A 509 13.02 -1.02 -34.60
N LEU A 510 11.73 -1.30 -34.40
CA LEU A 510 11.23 -2.05 -33.24
C LEU A 510 11.87 -3.45 -33.16
N LYS A 511 11.98 -4.17 -34.28
CA LYS A 511 12.69 -5.46 -34.32
C LYS A 511 14.16 -5.32 -33.96
N ALA A 512 14.84 -4.30 -34.49
CA ALA A 512 16.25 -4.08 -34.20
C ALA A 512 16.50 -3.73 -32.72
N GLU A 513 15.61 -2.98 -32.08
CA GLU A 513 15.70 -2.65 -30.66
C GLU A 513 15.31 -3.86 -29.76
N ASP A 514 14.35 -4.68 -30.16
CA ASP A 514 14.02 -5.97 -29.52
C ASP A 514 15.19 -6.96 -29.56
N GLU A 515 15.85 -7.09 -30.71
CA GLU A 515 17.04 -7.93 -30.89
C GLU A 515 18.22 -7.47 -30.02
N ARG A 516 18.27 -6.17 -29.69
CA ARG A 516 19.24 -5.58 -28.75
C ARG A 516 18.84 -5.73 -27.29
N ASP A 517 17.70 -6.35 -27.02
CA ASP A 517 17.12 -6.52 -25.68
C ASP A 517 16.82 -5.16 -25.02
N ASN A 518 16.51 -4.13 -25.80
CA ASN A 518 16.14 -2.82 -25.25
C ASN A 518 14.71 -2.84 -24.70
N ILE A 519 14.48 -2.09 -23.62
CA ILE A 519 13.15 -1.94 -23.02
C ILE A 519 12.35 -0.95 -23.88
N MET A 520 11.14 -1.33 -24.27
CA MET A 520 10.29 -0.52 -25.14
C MET A 520 8.93 -0.30 -24.49
N THR A 521 8.46 0.94 -24.54
CA THR A 521 7.13 1.35 -24.07
C THR A 521 6.46 2.18 -25.16
N CYS A 522 5.14 2.19 -25.23
CA CYS A 522 4.41 3.11 -26.12
C CYS A 522 3.27 3.82 -25.37
N SER A 523 2.79 4.92 -25.92
CA SER A 523 1.66 5.66 -25.36
C SER A 523 0.85 6.30 -26.48
N VAL A 524 -0.43 6.55 -26.20
CA VAL A 524 -1.31 7.27 -27.12
C VAL A 524 -1.64 8.63 -26.49
N PRO A 525 -1.34 9.75 -27.16
CA PRO A 525 -1.65 11.07 -26.63
C PRO A 525 -3.17 11.28 -26.53
N GLY A 526 -3.60 12.05 -25.52
CA GLY A 526 -4.99 12.45 -25.33
C GLY A 526 -5.46 12.33 -23.88
N GLU A 527 -6.64 12.88 -23.58
CA GLU A 527 -7.30 12.68 -22.30
C GLU A 527 -7.98 11.31 -22.26
N ASP A 528 -7.86 10.61 -21.14
CA ASP A 528 -8.59 9.38 -20.89
C ASP A 528 -10.09 9.69 -20.81
N LYS A 529 -10.84 9.25 -21.84
CA LYS A 529 -12.29 9.38 -21.92
C LYS A 529 -13.03 8.13 -21.45
N TRP A 530 -12.32 7.10 -21.00
CA TRP A 530 -12.85 5.77 -20.71
C TRP A 530 -12.94 5.48 -19.21
N SER A 531 -11.95 5.87 -18.41
CA SER A 531 -11.92 5.60 -16.96
C SER A 531 -13.06 6.28 -16.17
N ASN A 532 -13.64 7.36 -16.70
CA ASN A 532 -14.80 8.05 -16.11
C ASN A 532 -16.17 7.50 -16.55
N VAL A 533 -16.23 6.49 -17.40
CA VAL A 533 -17.48 5.99 -17.97
C VAL A 533 -17.73 4.58 -17.47
N ALA A 534 -18.43 4.48 -16.35
CA ALA A 534 -18.85 3.22 -15.72
C ALA A 534 -19.50 2.23 -16.72
N GLY A 535 -18.66 1.40 -17.36
CA GLY A 535 -19.09 0.28 -18.20
C GLY A 535 -19.88 0.63 -19.47
N ARG A 536 -19.79 1.85 -20.02
CA ARG A 536 -20.37 2.11 -21.34
C ARG A 536 -19.38 1.70 -22.43
N ASP A 537 -19.78 0.72 -23.24
CA ASP A 537 -19.08 0.35 -24.47
C ASP A 537 -19.23 1.49 -25.48
N LEU A 538 -18.19 2.31 -25.66
CA LEU A 538 -18.20 3.45 -26.59
C LEU A 538 -17.81 3.03 -28.03
N GLY A 539 -17.72 1.73 -28.33
CA GLY A 539 -17.61 1.24 -29.71
C GLY A 539 -16.30 1.58 -30.43
N GLY A 540 -15.16 1.41 -29.76
CA GLY A 540 -13.81 1.60 -30.32
C GLY A 540 -12.89 0.39 -30.02
N PRO A 541 -11.63 0.38 -30.51
CA PRO A 541 -10.72 -0.77 -30.41
C PRO A 541 -10.23 -1.13 -28.98
N GLY A 542 -10.84 -0.59 -27.93
CA GLY A 542 -10.49 -0.88 -26.53
C GLY A 542 -9.22 -0.19 -26.01
N LEU A 543 -8.63 0.73 -26.78
CA LEU A 543 -7.46 1.51 -26.38
C LEU A 543 -7.86 2.71 -25.50
N VAL A 544 -7.12 2.91 -24.41
CA VAL A 544 -7.25 4.06 -23.50
C VAL A 544 -6.25 5.14 -23.88
N SER A 545 -6.74 6.33 -24.24
CA SER A 545 -5.92 7.52 -24.50
C SER A 545 -5.30 8.05 -23.21
N GLY A 546 -4.10 8.62 -23.29
CA GLY A 546 -3.37 9.14 -22.12
C GLY A 546 -2.74 8.06 -21.24
N ALA A 547 -2.82 6.80 -21.64
CA ALA A 547 -2.22 5.66 -20.95
C ALA A 547 -0.91 5.21 -21.60
N ALA A 548 -0.01 4.69 -20.78
CA ALA A 548 1.21 4.02 -21.21
C ALA A 548 0.98 2.50 -21.31
N TRP A 549 1.53 1.89 -22.35
CA TRP A 549 1.39 0.47 -22.69
C TRP A 549 2.76 -0.17 -22.86
N TRP A 550 2.85 -1.44 -22.49
CA TRP A 550 4.02 -2.28 -22.72
C TRP A 550 3.64 -3.43 -23.66
N ARG A 551 4.64 -4.13 -24.19
CA ARG A 551 4.47 -5.18 -25.18
C ARG A 551 3.98 -6.50 -24.59
#